data_AF-A0A3E2NLL4-F1
#
_entry.id   AF-A0A3E2NLL4-F1
#
_cell.length_a   1.000
_cell.length_b   1.000
_cell.length_c   1.000
_cell.angle_alpha   90.00
_cell.angle_beta   90.00
_cell.angle_gamma   90.00
#
_symmetry.space_group_name_H-M   'P 1'
#
loop_
_entity.id
_entity.type
_entity.pdbx_description
1 polymer ?
#
loop_
_entity_poly.entity_id
_entity_poly.type
_entity_poly.pdbx_seq_one_letter_code
_entity_poly.pdbx_strand_id
1 'polypeptide(L)'
;MDFILSVLSGAIGGLIILVFQKAWEFKDAKDQELKEQEAARQKLIISHDIHKRPVESKIVEHLLPGTSIEKMKRLLGVPDFTTYGKIFTEVSENPMDTNTYLYEFGNAHLLLTSQDGVSTDSVTISTKFDKDYPVEFIFPYLLEKDSAALGSMKLEKHLIDYVEKAEVNKTMRDAYFCIETYFGRAGRYHYYTFFGQDSDKVAEYFKDPDLKHLVNGSINSYCISGLSNFAPYISPFW
;
A
#
# COMPACT_ATOMS: atom_id res chain seq x y z
N MET A 1 -73.12 -19.54 -8.19
CA MET A 1 -71.77 -19.92 -7.72
C MET A 1 -70.68 -19.08 -8.39
N ASP A 2 -70.85 -18.73 -9.66
CA ASP A 2 -69.81 -18.09 -10.48
C ASP A 2 -69.45 -16.65 -10.07
N PHE A 3 -70.39 -15.89 -9.51
CA PHE A 3 -70.12 -14.52 -9.06
C PHE A 3 -69.12 -14.46 -7.89
N ILE A 4 -69.23 -15.40 -6.94
CA ILE A 4 -68.35 -15.45 -5.76
C ILE A 4 -66.93 -15.86 -6.18
N LEU A 5 -66.82 -16.78 -7.14
CA LEU A 5 -65.54 -17.19 -7.74
C LEU A 5 -64.86 -16.04 -8.49
N SER A 6 -65.61 -15.21 -9.21
CA SER A 6 -65.09 -14.03 -9.91
C SER A 6 -64.61 -12.93 -8.97
N VAL A 7 -65.29 -12.73 -7.84
CA VAL A 7 -64.85 -11.76 -6.81
C VAL A 7 -63.59 -12.25 -6.08
N LEU A 8 -63.53 -13.55 -5.76
CA LEU A 8 -62.35 -14.16 -5.14
C LEU A 8 -61.13 -14.16 -6.08
N SER A 9 -61.31 -14.44 -7.37
CA SER A 9 -60.21 -14.40 -8.34
C SER A 9 -59.68 -12.98 -8.56
N GLY A 10 -60.56 -11.99 -8.59
CA GLY A 10 -60.17 -10.57 -8.63
C GLY A 10 -59.40 -10.13 -7.39
N ALA A 11 -59.84 -10.56 -6.20
CA ALA A 11 -59.16 -10.26 -4.94
C ALA A 11 -57.77 -10.91 -4.87
N ILE A 12 -57.64 -12.18 -5.28
CA ILE A 12 -56.36 -12.90 -5.32
C ILE A 12 -55.41 -12.27 -6.35
N GLY A 13 -55.92 -11.91 -7.52
CA GLY A 13 -55.12 -11.22 -8.55
C GLY A 13 -54.56 -9.88 -8.06
N GLY A 14 -55.38 -9.08 -7.38
CA GLY A 14 -54.94 -7.82 -6.77
C GLY A 14 -53.89 -8.02 -5.67
N LEU A 15 -54.03 -9.08 -4.87
CA LEU A 15 -53.09 -9.41 -3.79
C LEU A 15 -51.73 -9.87 -4.33
N ILE A 16 -51.72 -10.64 -5.43
CA ILE A 16 -50.49 -11.06 -6.11
C ILE A 16 -49.75 -9.85 -6.68
N ILE A 17 -50.46 -8.92 -7.35
CA ILE A 17 -49.85 -7.71 -7.92
C ILE A 17 -49.21 -6.85 -6.82
N LEU A 18 -49.89 -6.70 -5.68
CA LEU A 18 -49.35 -5.96 -4.52
C LEU A 18 -48.07 -6.59 -3.97
N VAL A 19 -47.99 -7.93 -3.91
CA VAL A 19 -46.78 -8.62 -3.47
C VAL A 19 -45.63 -8.39 -4.44
N PHE A 20 -45.88 -8.43 -5.75
CA PHE A 20 -44.86 -8.16 -6.77
C PHE A 20 -44.37 -6.71 -6.76
N GLN A 21 -45.28 -5.73 -6.63
CA GLN A 21 -44.90 -4.31 -6.50
C GLN A 21 -44.03 -4.07 -5.28
N LYS A 22 -44.43 -4.61 -4.11
CA LYS A 22 -43.67 -4.43 -2.88
C LYS A 22 -42.30 -5.10 -2.91
N ALA A 23 -42.18 -6.24 -3.60
CA ALA A 23 -40.90 -6.91 -3.81
C ALA A 23 -39.97 -6.12 -4.76
N TRP A 24 -40.52 -5.47 -5.78
CA TRP A 24 -39.77 -4.58 -6.67
C TRP A 24 -39.31 -3.30 -5.96
N GLU A 25 -40.19 -2.62 -5.23
CA GLU A 25 -39.86 -1.42 -4.46
C GLU A 25 -38.76 -1.70 -3.40
N PHE A 26 -38.82 -2.87 -2.75
CA PHE A 26 -37.80 -3.27 -1.79
C PHE A 26 -36.44 -3.54 -2.45
N LYS A 27 -36.44 -4.10 -3.67
CA LYS A 27 -35.22 -4.32 -4.44
C LYS A 27 -34.62 -2.99 -4.92
N ASP A 28 -35.44 -2.09 -5.44
CA ASP A 28 -34.98 -0.77 -5.90
C ASP A 28 -34.46 0.09 -4.74
N ALA A 29 -35.12 0.06 -3.58
CA ALA A 29 -34.65 0.75 -2.38
C ALA A 29 -33.28 0.20 -1.90
N LYS A 30 -33.11 -1.13 -1.94
CA LYS A 30 -31.84 -1.78 -1.56
C LYS A 30 -30.73 -1.53 -2.57
N ASP A 31 -31.06 -1.48 -3.86
CA ASP A 31 -30.11 -1.14 -4.93
C ASP A 31 -29.73 0.35 -4.89
N GLN A 32 -30.65 1.24 -4.51
CA GLN A 32 -30.35 2.65 -4.22
C GLN A 32 -29.48 2.79 -2.97
N GLU A 33 -29.77 2.07 -1.89
CA GLU A 33 -28.96 2.10 -0.66
C GLU A 33 -27.54 1.55 -0.91
N LEU A 34 -27.38 0.52 -1.73
CA LEU A 34 -26.08 0.01 -2.18
C LEU A 34 -25.33 1.04 -3.03
N LYS A 35 -26.00 1.71 -3.96
CA LYS A 35 -25.40 2.79 -4.77
C LYS A 35 -25.04 4.00 -3.92
N GLU A 36 -25.84 4.36 -2.92
CA GLU A 36 -25.55 5.44 -1.99
C GLU A 36 -24.42 5.07 -1.03
N GLN A 37 -24.33 3.82 -0.58
CA GLN A 37 -23.18 3.33 0.19
C GLN A 37 -21.91 3.26 -0.67
N GLU A 38 -22.01 2.90 -1.95
CA GLU A 38 -20.89 2.97 -2.89
C GLU A 38 -20.50 4.42 -3.19
N ALA A 39 -21.45 5.33 -3.37
CA ALA A 39 -21.19 6.77 -3.55
C ALA A 39 -20.64 7.43 -2.27
N ALA A 40 -21.09 7.01 -1.08
CA ALA A 40 -20.56 7.44 0.20
C ALA A 40 -19.16 6.87 0.48
N ARG A 41 -18.88 5.63 0.03
CA ARG A 41 -17.52 5.08 -0.01
C ARG A 41 -16.63 5.80 -1.02
N GLN A 42 -17.19 6.25 -2.15
CA GLN A 42 -16.50 7.06 -3.15
C GLN A 42 -16.32 8.52 -2.70
N LYS A 43 -17.00 9.01 -1.65
CA LYS A 43 -16.70 10.31 -1.03
C LYS A 43 -15.38 10.34 -0.26
N LEU A 44 -14.62 9.25 -0.23
CA LEU A 44 -13.17 9.26 -0.04
C LEU A 44 -12.43 9.73 -1.32
N ILE A 45 -13.02 10.62 -2.12
CA ILE A 45 -12.27 11.39 -3.10
C ILE A 45 -11.40 12.35 -2.30
N ILE A 46 -10.15 11.93 -2.13
CA ILE A 46 -9.05 12.71 -1.59
C ILE A 46 -8.98 14.01 -2.41
N SER A 47 -9.00 15.16 -1.73
CA SER A 47 -8.93 16.49 -2.35
C SER A 47 -7.70 16.63 -3.25
N HIS A 48 -7.82 17.47 -4.29
CA HIS A 48 -6.85 17.73 -5.37
C HIS A 48 -5.43 18.25 -4.98
N ASP A 49 -5.05 18.30 -3.70
CA ASP A 49 -3.74 18.82 -3.26
C ASP A 49 -3.03 17.82 -2.33
N ILE A 50 -2.56 16.73 -2.94
CA ILE A 50 -1.89 15.60 -2.27
C ILE A 50 -0.60 16.07 -1.58
N HIS A 51 0.09 17.04 -2.19
CA HIS A 51 1.34 17.62 -1.69
C HIS A 51 1.23 18.28 -0.32
N LYS A 52 0.03 18.70 0.09
CA LYS A 52 -0.20 19.29 1.42
C LYS A 52 -0.76 18.32 2.43
N ARG A 53 -1.14 17.10 2.00
CA ARG A 53 -1.77 16.12 2.88
C ARG A 53 -0.74 15.07 3.32
N PRO A 54 -0.76 14.64 4.59
CA PRO A 54 0.05 13.52 5.02
C PRO A 54 -0.47 12.18 4.45
N VAL A 55 0.44 11.24 4.18
CA VAL A 55 0.09 9.83 3.99
C VAL A 55 -0.36 9.26 5.33
N GLU A 56 -1.60 8.80 5.37
CA GLU A 56 -2.15 8.05 6.50
C GLU A 56 -1.94 6.55 6.28
N SER A 57 -1.65 5.78 7.34
CA SER A 57 -1.46 4.32 7.29
C SER A 57 -2.62 3.59 6.60
N LYS A 58 -3.86 4.03 6.83
CA LYS A 58 -5.07 3.49 6.17
C LYS A 58 -5.05 3.60 4.65
N ILE A 59 -4.44 4.64 4.08
CA ILE A 59 -4.33 4.80 2.62
C ILE A 59 -3.46 3.67 2.07
N VAL A 60 -2.35 3.39 2.75
CA VAL A 60 -1.39 2.35 2.34
C VAL A 60 -2.00 0.95 2.42
N GLU A 61 -2.79 0.67 3.46
CA GLU A 61 -3.51 -0.60 3.59
C GLU A 61 -4.45 -0.91 2.41
N HIS A 62 -4.96 0.13 1.74
CA HIS A 62 -5.81 0.01 0.56
C HIS A 62 -5.04 -0.14 -0.75
N LEU A 63 -3.72 0.04 -0.72
CA LEU A 63 -2.84 0.09 -1.89
C LEU A 63 -1.87 -1.09 -1.98
N LEU A 64 -1.94 -2.02 -1.01
CA LEU A 64 -1.10 -3.22 -0.94
C LEU A 64 -1.00 -3.96 -2.28
N PRO A 65 0.08 -4.75 -2.50
CA PRO A 65 0.25 -5.52 -3.72
C PRO A 65 -0.99 -6.33 -4.12
N GLY A 66 -1.29 -6.35 -5.42
CA GLY A 66 -2.50 -6.90 -6.04
C GLY A 66 -3.63 -5.89 -6.22
N THR A 67 -3.45 -4.64 -5.77
CA THR A 67 -4.46 -3.58 -5.97
C THR A 67 -4.45 -3.13 -7.43
N SER A 68 -5.62 -2.93 -8.05
CA SER A 68 -5.65 -2.45 -9.43
C SER A 68 -5.13 -1.01 -9.54
N ILE A 69 -4.36 -0.72 -10.59
CA ILE A 69 -3.84 0.61 -10.90
C ILE A 69 -4.98 1.62 -11.09
N GLU A 70 -6.12 1.18 -11.63
CA GLU A 70 -7.31 2.03 -11.73
C GLU A 70 -7.84 2.42 -10.34
N LYS A 71 -7.93 1.47 -9.40
CA LYS A 71 -8.38 1.75 -8.03
C LYS A 71 -7.39 2.65 -7.30
N MET A 72 -6.08 2.42 -7.47
CA MET A 72 -5.03 3.32 -6.96
C MET A 72 -5.25 4.75 -7.46
N LYS A 73 -5.43 4.95 -8.77
CA LYS A 73 -5.67 6.29 -9.36
C LYS A 73 -6.97 6.92 -8.87
N ARG A 74 -8.01 6.13 -8.60
CA ARG A 74 -9.27 6.64 -8.02
C ARG A 74 -9.07 7.09 -6.56
N LEU A 75 -8.24 6.39 -5.79
CA LEU A 75 -7.96 6.72 -4.39
C LEU A 75 -7.02 7.92 -4.29
N LEU A 76 -5.89 7.87 -5.00
CA LEU A 76 -4.81 8.84 -4.87
C LEU A 76 -4.91 9.99 -5.86
N GLY A 77 -5.64 9.85 -6.96
CA GLY A 77 -5.58 10.78 -8.08
C GLY A 77 -4.47 10.44 -9.08
N VAL A 78 -4.08 11.44 -9.87
CA VAL A 78 -3.04 11.32 -10.89
C VAL A 78 -1.66 11.31 -10.20
N PRO A 79 -0.76 10.37 -10.55
CA PRO A 79 0.62 10.39 -10.04
C PRO A 79 1.36 11.65 -10.48
N ASP A 80 2.23 12.15 -9.62
CA ASP A 80 3.11 13.30 -9.91
C ASP A 80 4.14 12.96 -10.97
N PHE A 81 4.63 11.72 -10.93
CA PHE A 81 5.53 11.19 -11.93
C PHE A 81 5.13 9.77 -12.33
N THR A 82 5.14 9.52 -13.63
CA THR A 82 4.94 8.18 -14.20
C THR A 82 6.06 7.89 -15.18
N THR A 83 6.71 6.75 -15.03
CA THR A 83 7.71 6.28 -15.98
C THR A 83 7.54 4.79 -16.27
N TYR A 84 8.01 4.39 -17.44
CA TYR A 84 8.08 3.01 -17.89
C TYR A 84 9.53 2.67 -18.18
N GLY A 85 10.07 1.68 -17.46
CA GLY A 85 11.43 1.20 -17.67
C GLY A 85 12.14 0.82 -16.38
N LYS A 86 13.46 0.65 -16.47
CA LYS A 86 14.34 0.18 -15.39
C LYS A 86 14.65 1.32 -14.43
N ILE A 87 14.04 1.34 -13.25
CA ILE A 87 14.24 2.44 -12.29
C ILE A 87 15.39 2.17 -11.32
N PHE A 88 15.92 0.94 -11.30
CA PHE A 88 16.95 0.53 -10.35
C PHE A 88 18.13 -0.09 -11.09
N THR A 89 19.02 0.76 -11.62
CA THR A 89 20.25 0.33 -12.28
C THR A 89 21.40 0.06 -11.32
N GLU A 90 21.32 0.48 -10.05
CA GLU A 90 22.45 0.36 -9.11
C GLU A 90 22.34 -0.79 -8.10
N VAL A 91 21.13 -1.32 -7.84
CA VAL A 91 20.84 -2.23 -6.71
C VAL A 91 20.33 -3.60 -7.18
N SER A 92 19.78 -3.71 -8.39
CA SER A 92 19.29 -5.00 -8.93
C SER A 92 20.13 -5.48 -10.10
N GLU A 93 20.70 -6.68 -9.98
CA GLU A 93 21.37 -7.38 -11.09
C GLU A 93 20.39 -7.74 -12.24
N ASN A 94 19.08 -7.74 -11.97
CA ASN A 94 18.04 -8.06 -12.94
C ASN A 94 17.01 -6.91 -13.04
N PRO A 95 17.30 -5.88 -13.84
CA PRO A 95 16.39 -4.77 -13.99
C PRO A 95 15.15 -5.21 -14.78
N MET A 96 14.00 -5.21 -14.11
CA MET A 96 12.70 -5.55 -14.69
C MET A 96 12.02 -4.31 -15.26
N ASP A 97 11.48 -4.41 -16.47
CA ASP A 97 10.64 -3.37 -17.04
C ASP A 97 9.37 -3.24 -16.20
N THR A 98 9.19 -2.08 -15.59
CA THR A 98 8.08 -1.82 -14.67
C THR A 98 7.50 -0.45 -14.91
N ASN A 99 6.16 -0.38 -14.91
CA ASN A 99 5.45 0.87 -14.77
C ASN A 99 5.63 1.34 -13.35
N THR A 100 5.88 2.64 -13.19
CA THR A 100 6.08 3.22 -11.88
C THR A 100 5.30 4.51 -11.75
N TYR A 101 4.70 4.65 -10.57
CA TYR A 101 3.81 5.74 -10.21
C TYR A 101 4.31 6.32 -8.90
N LEU A 102 4.83 7.55 -8.94
CA LEU A 102 5.29 8.28 -7.77
C LEU A 102 4.23 9.32 -7.38
N TYR A 103 3.92 9.34 -6.09
CA TYR A 103 3.05 10.31 -5.44
C TYR A 103 3.82 11.02 -4.33
N GLU A 104 3.74 12.34 -4.33
CA GLU A 104 4.38 13.21 -3.36
C GLU A 104 3.35 13.78 -2.38
N PHE A 105 3.43 13.30 -1.15
CA PHE A 105 2.65 13.81 -0.04
C PHE A 105 3.47 14.82 0.76
N GLY A 106 2.80 15.52 1.70
CA GLY A 106 3.47 16.49 2.56
C GLY A 106 4.58 15.89 3.43
N ASN A 107 4.36 14.67 3.93
CA ASN A 107 5.26 13.98 4.85
C ASN A 107 6.02 12.78 4.25
N ALA A 108 5.72 12.39 3.01
CA ALA A 108 6.26 11.17 2.41
C ALA A 108 6.29 11.18 0.88
N HIS A 109 7.11 10.31 0.32
CA HIS A 109 7.00 9.82 -1.04
C HIS A 109 6.38 8.43 -1.03
N LEU A 110 5.42 8.18 -1.92
CA LEU A 110 4.79 6.90 -2.14
C LEU A 110 5.03 6.47 -3.58
N LEU A 111 5.74 5.36 -3.76
CA LEU A 111 6.06 4.78 -5.05
C LEU A 111 5.33 3.45 -5.20
N LEU A 112 4.59 3.28 -6.30
CA LEU A 112 3.97 2.01 -6.65
C LEU A 112 4.53 1.52 -7.97
N THR A 113 4.78 0.23 -8.08
CA THR A 113 5.25 -0.38 -9.32
C THR A 113 4.30 -1.46 -9.82
N SER A 114 4.33 -1.70 -11.13
CA SER A 114 3.48 -2.67 -11.82
C SER A 114 4.14 -3.16 -13.12
N GLN A 115 4.37 -4.45 -13.23
CA GLN A 115 4.91 -5.12 -14.41
C GLN A 115 3.85 -5.22 -15.52
N ASP A 116 2.60 -5.52 -15.15
CA ASP A 116 1.49 -5.70 -16.09
C ASP A 116 0.78 -4.38 -16.45
N GLY A 117 1.02 -3.30 -15.71
CA GLY A 117 0.32 -2.02 -15.83
C GLY A 117 -1.14 -2.06 -15.33
N VAL A 118 -1.57 -3.18 -14.75
CA VAL A 118 -2.94 -3.46 -14.32
C VAL A 118 -3.05 -3.54 -12.81
N SER A 119 -2.08 -4.18 -12.15
CA SER A 119 -2.07 -4.40 -10.70
C SER A 119 -0.74 -3.99 -10.06
N THR A 120 -0.79 -3.56 -8.80
CA THR A 120 0.40 -3.15 -8.04
C THR A 120 1.21 -4.37 -7.63
N ASP A 121 2.50 -4.39 -7.96
CA ASP A 121 3.41 -5.45 -7.52
C ASP A 121 4.11 -5.09 -6.20
N SER A 122 4.35 -3.79 -6.01
CA SER A 122 4.93 -3.27 -4.78
C SER A 122 4.46 -1.87 -4.43
N VAL A 123 4.64 -1.55 -3.15
CA VAL A 123 4.37 -0.24 -2.56
C VAL A 123 5.55 0.14 -1.69
N THR A 124 6.28 1.19 -2.08
CA THR A 124 7.38 1.76 -1.32
C THR A 124 6.98 3.10 -0.73
N ILE A 125 7.29 3.31 0.54
CA ILE A 125 7.05 4.56 1.25
C ILE A 125 8.37 5.05 1.83
N SER A 126 8.70 6.31 1.56
CA SER A 126 9.87 7.00 2.09
C SER A 126 9.43 8.26 2.84
N THR A 127 9.90 8.47 4.06
CA THR A 127 9.57 9.71 4.79
C THR A 127 10.30 10.93 4.21
N LYS A 128 9.66 12.11 4.28
CA LYS A 128 10.29 13.42 4.08
C LYS A 128 10.87 14.02 5.37
N PHE A 129 10.90 13.26 6.47
CA PHE A 129 11.31 13.70 7.81
C PHE A 129 10.50 14.87 8.38
N ASP A 130 9.20 14.91 8.09
CA ASP A 130 8.28 15.84 8.75
C ASP A 130 7.97 15.37 10.17
N LYS A 131 8.32 16.20 11.17
CA LYS A 131 8.11 15.91 12.59
C LYS A 131 6.67 16.08 13.04
N ASP A 132 5.90 16.92 12.35
CA ASP A 132 4.53 17.23 12.72
C ASP A 132 3.56 16.15 12.21
N TYR A 133 3.95 15.44 11.15
CA TYR A 133 3.18 14.35 10.55
C TYR A 133 4.06 13.11 10.27
N PRO A 134 4.44 12.35 11.31
CA PRO A 134 5.25 11.15 11.11
C PRO A 134 4.53 10.13 10.24
N VAL A 135 5.29 9.44 9.39
CA VAL A 135 4.77 8.35 8.56
C VAL A 135 4.75 7.08 9.39
N GLU A 136 3.58 6.57 9.71
CA GLU A 136 3.43 5.31 10.44
C GLU A 136 3.74 4.10 9.57
N PHE A 137 4.48 3.15 10.14
CA PHE A 137 4.59 1.80 9.60
C PHE A 137 3.26 1.08 9.82
N ILE A 138 2.70 0.50 8.75
CA ILE A 138 1.32 0.01 8.75
C ILE A 138 1.12 -1.30 9.53
N PHE A 139 2.20 -2.00 9.90
CA PHE A 139 2.13 -3.26 10.64
C PHE A 139 3.09 -3.28 11.83
N PRO A 140 2.92 -2.39 12.83
CA PRO A 140 3.86 -2.24 13.94
C PRO A 140 3.97 -3.50 14.80
N TYR A 141 2.96 -4.37 14.79
CA TYR A 141 2.99 -5.67 15.46
C TYR A 141 4.09 -6.61 14.93
N LEU A 142 4.52 -6.45 13.67
CA LEU A 142 5.65 -7.22 13.11
C LEU A 142 6.97 -6.84 13.78
N LEU A 143 7.00 -5.69 14.45
CA LEU A 143 8.14 -5.16 15.18
C LEU A 143 7.97 -5.28 16.70
N GLU A 144 6.97 -6.06 17.15
CA GLU A 144 6.60 -6.19 18.56
C GLU A 144 6.29 -4.81 19.23
N LYS A 145 5.72 -3.88 18.45
CA LYS A 145 5.38 -2.52 18.91
C LYS A 145 3.91 -2.18 18.69
N ASP A 146 3.41 -1.28 19.54
CA ASP A 146 2.07 -0.68 19.37
C ASP A 146 2.04 0.36 18.25
N SER A 147 3.15 1.07 18.03
CA SER A 147 3.34 2.00 16.93
C SER A 147 4.80 2.10 16.51
N ALA A 148 5.04 2.39 15.23
CA ALA A 148 6.36 2.65 14.70
C ALA A 148 6.26 3.70 13.60
N ALA A 149 7.09 4.74 13.69
CA ALA A 149 7.15 5.81 12.70
C ALA A 149 8.49 5.79 11.95
N LEU A 150 8.45 5.96 10.63
CA LEU A 150 9.65 6.08 9.82
C LEU A 150 10.51 7.27 10.26
N GLY A 151 11.82 7.14 10.11
CA GLY A 151 12.83 8.09 10.59
C GLY A 151 13.12 8.00 12.10
N SER A 152 12.17 7.50 12.90
CA SER A 152 12.38 7.20 14.33
C SER A 152 12.53 5.71 14.61
N MET A 153 12.03 4.87 13.71
CA MET A 153 12.20 3.43 13.73
C MET A 153 13.66 3.05 13.49
N LYS A 154 14.11 2.02 14.21
CA LYS A 154 15.46 1.49 14.10
C LYS A 154 15.41 0.03 13.68
N LEU A 155 16.44 -0.41 12.97
CA LEU A 155 16.62 -1.82 12.66
C LEU A 155 16.85 -2.60 13.95
N GLU A 156 15.94 -3.50 14.26
CA GLU A 156 16.02 -4.34 15.46
C GLU A 156 16.70 -5.67 15.18
N LYS A 157 17.22 -6.27 16.24
CA LYS A 157 17.90 -7.56 16.13
C LYS A 157 16.97 -8.66 15.60
N HIS A 158 15.71 -8.68 16.03
CA HIS A 158 14.79 -9.72 15.57
C HIS A 158 14.53 -9.64 14.05
N LEU A 159 14.62 -8.45 13.44
CA LEU A 159 14.48 -8.30 11.98
C LEU A 159 15.65 -8.90 11.22
N ILE A 160 16.86 -8.82 11.77
CA ILE A 160 18.05 -9.41 11.13
C ILE A 160 18.08 -10.94 11.23
N ASP A 161 17.36 -11.52 12.20
CA ASP A 161 17.32 -12.98 12.41
C ASP A 161 16.45 -13.69 11.34
N TYR A 162 15.57 -12.96 10.63
CA TYR A 162 14.68 -13.48 9.58
C TYR A 162 14.95 -12.86 8.20
N VAL A 163 16.22 -12.56 7.91
CA VAL A 163 16.63 -11.92 6.66
C VAL A 163 16.70 -12.95 5.55
N GLU A 164 15.89 -12.72 4.51
CA GLU A 164 15.98 -13.44 3.25
C GLU A 164 17.10 -12.86 2.39
N LYS A 165 17.21 -11.52 2.38
CA LYS A 165 18.24 -10.80 1.62
C LYS A 165 18.64 -9.50 2.30
N ALA A 166 19.91 -9.17 2.23
CA ALA A 166 20.42 -7.86 2.61
C ALA A 166 21.33 -7.31 1.52
N GLU A 167 21.27 -6.02 1.33
CA GLU A 167 22.16 -5.27 0.46
C GLU A 167 22.66 -4.04 1.18
N VAL A 168 23.96 -3.80 1.09
CA VAL A 168 24.62 -2.66 1.74
C VAL A 168 25.48 -1.99 0.70
N ASN A 169 25.27 -0.68 0.52
CA ASN A 169 25.97 0.09 -0.48
C ASN A 169 26.46 1.41 0.13
N LYS A 170 27.58 1.89 -0.39
CA LYS A 170 28.20 3.13 0.02
C LYS A 170 28.68 3.86 -1.23
N THR A 171 28.06 5.00 -1.49
CA THR A 171 28.48 5.95 -2.51
C THR A 171 29.43 6.99 -1.90
N MET A 172 29.91 7.94 -2.70
CA MET A 172 30.71 9.07 -2.19
C MET A 172 29.91 9.99 -1.26
N ARG A 173 28.57 10.00 -1.36
CA ARG A 173 27.70 10.93 -0.63
C ARG A 173 26.92 10.23 0.47
N ASP A 174 26.58 8.96 0.29
CA ASP A 174 25.62 8.27 1.14
C ASP A 174 26.03 6.83 1.41
N ALA A 175 25.60 6.32 2.55
CA ALA A 175 25.72 4.92 2.88
C ALA A 175 24.33 4.41 3.27
N TYR A 176 23.86 3.39 2.57
CA TYR A 176 22.53 2.85 2.74
C TYR A 176 22.57 1.34 2.90
N PHE A 177 21.58 0.84 3.63
CA PHE A 177 21.31 -0.58 3.75
C PHE A 177 19.86 -0.86 3.41
N CYS A 178 19.64 -2.07 2.90
CA CYS A 178 18.36 -2.61 2.47
C CYS A 178 18.27 -4.03 3.05
N ILE A 179 17.19 -4.33 3.75
CA ILE A 179 16.99 -5.64 4.38
C ILE A 179 15.59 -6.14 4.04
N GLU A 180 15.52 -7.24 3.30
CA GLU A 180 14.31 -7.96 2.95
C GLU A 180 14.06 -9.08 3.96
N THR A 181 12.85 -9.08 4.50
CA THR A 181 12.35 -10.13 5.40
C THR A 181 10.94 -10.53 4.96
N TYR A 182 10.60 -11.79 5.22
CA TYR A 182 9.32 -12.34 4.84
C TYR A 182 8.36 -12.40 6.02
N PHE A 183 7.29 -11.61 5.96
CA PHE A 183 6.20 -11.64 6.93
C PHE A 183 4.91 -12.10 6.24
N GLY A 184 4.81 -13.40 5.96
CA GLY A 184 3.61 -14.01 5.42
C GLY A 184 2.52 -14.23 6.46
N ARG A 185 1.27 -13.90 6.13
CA ARG A 185 0.07 -14.34 6.87
C ARG A 185 -0.82 -15.17 5.94
N ALA A 186 -1.68 -16.03 6.49
CA ALA A 186 -2.64 -16.79 5.71
C ALA A 186 -3.49 -15.85 4.82
N GLY A 187 -3.32 -15.98 3.50
CA GLY A 187 -4.04 -15.20 2.48
C GLY A 187 -3.36 -13.91 2.01
N ARG A 188 -2.22 -13.50 2.59
CA ARG A 188 -1.39 -12.37 2.13
C ARG A 188 0.09 -12.66 2.40
N TYR A 189 0.81 -13.01 1.35
CA TYR A 189 2.23 -13.28 1.38
C TYR A 189 2.97 -12.07 0.84
N HIS A 190 3.65 -11.33 1.72
CA HIS A 190 4.39 -10.15 1.34
C HIS A 190 5.82 -10.19 1.88
N TYR A 191 6.73 -9.75 1.04
CA TYR A 191 8.09 -9.41 1.44
C TYR A 191 8.11 -7.96 1.89
N TYR A 192 8.80 -7.71 2.99
CA TYR A 192 9.00 -6.39 3.54
C TYR A 192 10.47 -6.06 3.40
N THR A 193 10.75 -4.98 2.70
CA THR A 193 12.11 -4.47 2.57
C THR A 193 12.23 -3.17 3.35
N PHE A 194 13.11 -3.13 4.33
CA PHE A 194 13.42 -1.93 5.10
C PHE A 194 14.66 -1.25 4.53
N PHE A 195 14.59 0.06 4.36
CA PHE A 195 15.70 0.86 3.91
C PHE A 195 16.13 1.83 5.00
N GLY A 196 17.43 1.93 5.20
CA GLY A 196 18.02 2.87 6.13
C GLY A 196 19.25 3.52 5.58
N GLN A 197 19.56 4.70 6.14
CA GLN A 197 20.73 5.49 5.79
C GLN A 197 21.49 5.78 7.08
N ASP A 198 22.67 5.17 7.22
CA ASP A 198 23.51 5.31 8.40
C ASP A 198 24.99 5.06 8.03
N SER A 199 25.73 6.16 7.86
CA SER A 199 27.13 6.13 7.42
C SER A 199 28.05 5.37 8.37
N ASP A 200 27.81 5.47 9.68
CA ASP A 200 28.67 4.84 10.69
C ASP A 200 28.42 3.33 10.70
N LYS A 201 27.14 2.93 10.72
CA LYS A 201 26.74 1.52 10.71
C LYS A 201 27.17 0.80 9.44
N VAL A 202 27.01 1.45 8.29
CA VAL A 202 27.48 0.89 7.00
C VAL A 202 29.01 0.81 6.97
N ALA A 203 29.73 1.78 7.54
CA ALA A 203 31.19 1.72 7.63
C ALA A 203 31.67 0.59 8.55
N GLU A 204 30.94 0.25 9.61
CA GLU A 204 31.20 -0.93 10.44
C GLU A 204 31.02 -2.22 9.63
N TYR A 205 29.91 -2.36 8.89
CA TYR A 205 29.66 -3.51 8.02
C TYR A 205 30.75 -3.73 6.95
N PHE A 206 31.26 -2.67 6.32
CA PHE A 206 32.34 -2.82 5.33
C PHE A 206 33.69 -3.23 5.95
N LYS A 207 33.90 -3.04 7.26
CA LYS A 207 35.09 -3.55 7.96
C LYS A 207 34.94 -5.02 8.33
N ASP A 208 33.74 -5.42 8.69
CA ASP A 208 33.38 -6.78 9.08
C ASP A 208 31.94 -7.07 8.61
N PRO A 209 31.73 -7.85 7.52
CA PRO A 209 30.41 -8.06 6.91
C PRO A 209 29.41 -8.88 7.73
N ASP A 210 29.06 -8.41 8.93
CA ASP A 210 28.00 -8.94 9.79
C ASP A 210 26.83 -7.94 9.87
N LEU A 211 25.61 -8.41 9.56
CA LEU A 211 24.38 -7.62 9.63
C LEU A 211 24.10 -7.08 11.04
N LYS A 212 24.68 -7.68 12.09
CA LYS A 212 24.61 -7.15 13.46
C LYS A 212 25.14 -5.72 13.57
N HIS A 213 26.08 -5.33 12.72
CA HIS A 213 26.59 -3.97 12.68
C HIS A 213 25.55 -2.96 12.20
N LEU A 214 24.51 -3.39 11.49
CA LEU A 214 23.43 -2.50 11.04
C LEU A 214 22.35 -2.26 12.10
N VAL A 215 22.33 -3.06 13.18
CA VAL A 215 21.35 -2.93 14.26
C VAL A 215 21.42 -1.54 14.87
N ASN A 216 20.24 -1.00 15.19
CA ASN A 216 20.00 0.39 15.58
C ASN A 216 20.13 1.45 14.47
N GLY A 217 20.47 1.06 13.24
CA GLY A 217 20.42 1.96 12.09
C GLY A 217 19.00 2.47 11.84
N SER A 218 18.86 3.76 11.51
CA SER A 218 17.55 4.37 11.29
C SER A 218 16.88 3.84 10.02
N ILE A 219 15.59 3.52 10.10
CA ILE A 219 14.78 3.11 8.95
C ILE A 219 13.95 4.31 8.50
N ASN A 220 14.20 4.77 7.28
CA ASN A 220 13.53 5.93 6.67
C ASN A 220 12.50 5.54 5.61
N SER A 221 12.60 4.31 5.08
CA SER A 221 11.69 3.82 4.06
C SER A 221 11.39 2.35 4.23
N TYR A 222 10.24 1.91 3.73
CA TYR A 222 9.93 0.49 3.60
C TYR A 222 9.19 0.20 2.29
N CYS A 223 9.37 -1.01 1.77
CA CYS A 223 8.66 -1.54 0.62
C CYS A 223 7.91 -2.80 1.01
N ILE A 224 6.70 -2.95 0.48
CA ILE A 224 5.88 -4.16 0.56
C ILE A 224 5.73 -4.69 -0.85
N SER A 225 6.13 -5.94 -1.10
CA SER A 225 6.03 -6.57 -2.42
C SER A 225 5.40 -7.96 -2.36
N GLY A 226 4.77 -8.38 -3.46
CA GLY A 226 4.30 -9.76 -3.63
C GLY A 226 5.42 -10.76 -3.99
N LEU A 227 6.59 -10.25 -4.40
CA LEU A 227 7.71 -11.04 -4.91
C LEU A 227 8.99 -10.69 -4.13
N SER A 228 9.78 -11.72 -3.79
CA SER A 228 11.15 -11.53 -3.27
C SER A 228 12.01 -10.86 -4.34
N ASN A 229 13.05 -10.14 -3.92
CA ASN A 229 13.97 -9.43 -4.80
C ASN A 229 13.33 -8.30 -5.62
N PHE A 230 12.13 -7.89 -5.25
CA PHE A 230 11.40 -6.83 -5.93
C PHE A 230 11.14 -5.68 -4.95
N ALA A 231 12.17 -4.87 -4.75
CA ALA A 231 12.16 -3.78 -3.79
C ALA A 231 12.59 -2.46 -4.47
N PRO A 232 11.66 -1.76 -5.13
CA PRO A 232 11.96 -0.47 -5.73
C PRO A 232 12.30 0.56 -4.66
N TYR A 233 13.53 1.09 -4.67
CA TYR A 233 14.02 2.07 -3.71
C TYR A 233 13.73 3.50 -4.18
N ILE A 234 13.08 4.32 -3.36
CA ILE A 234 12.99 5.76 -3.64
C ILE A 234 14.32 6.38 -3.21
N SER A 235 15.17 6.75 -4.18
CA SER A 235 16.35 7.56 -3.89
C SER A 235 15.93 8.85 -3.18
N PRO A 236 16.57 9.25 -2.08
CA PRO A 236 16.24 10.50 -1.40
C PRO A 236 16.60 11.76 -2.20
N PHE A 237 17.14 11.62 -3.41
CA PHE A 237 17.62 12.71 -4.28
C PHE A 237 16.75 12.99 -5.52
N TRP A 238 15.46 12.66 -5.49
CA TRP A 238 14.52 13.25 -6.44
C TRP A 238 14.27 14.72 -6.10
#